data_AF-A0A528TJ38-F1
#
_entry.id   AF-A0A528TJ38-F1
#
_cell.length_a   1.000
_cell.length_b   1.000
_cell.length_c   1.000
_cell.angle_alpha   90.00
_cell.angle_beta   90.00
_cell.angle_gamma   90.00
#
_symmetry.space_group_name_H-M   'P 1'
#
loop_
_entity.id
_entity.type
_entity.pdbx_description
1 polymer ?
#
loop_
_entity_poly.entity_id
_entity_poly.type
_entity_poly.pdbx_seq_one_letter_code
_entity_poly.pdbx_strand_id
1 'polypeptide(L)'
;AIEAAASAYRDWKKKTHAERAAMLEAWHGLMLKHLDDLALILTTEQGKPLDEAKGEIRYGASFVKWFAEEARRINGHTIPSPTSDRRIIVLKESVGVCGIITPWNFPNAMITRKVAPALAAGCTVVI
;
A
#
# COMPACT_ATOMS: atom_id res chain seq x y z
N ALA A 1 -4.41 -13.73 13.37
CA ALA A 1 -4.03 -12.75 12.32
C ALA A 1 -5.20 -12.41 11.40
N ILE A 2 -5.81 -13.38 10.71
CA ILE A 2 -6.91 -13.15 9.75
C ILE A 2 -8.12 -12.46 10.40
N GLU A 3 -8.59 -12.94 11.56
CA GLU A 3 -9.70 -12.32 12.29
C GLU A 3 -9.42 -10.88 12.70
N ALA A 4 -8.19 -10.58 13.13
CA ALA A 4 -7.77 -9.23 13.47
C ALA A 4 -7.80 -8.30 12.25
N ALA A 5 -7.32 -8.78 11.09
CA ALA A 5 -7.40 -8.03 9.85
C ALA A 5 -8.87 -7.79 9.42
N ALA A 6 -9.73 -8.81 9.53
CA ALA A 6 -11.16 -8.68 9.24
C ALA A 6 -11.88 -7.69 10.16
N SER A 7 -11.49 -7.64 11.44
CA SER A 7 -12.00 -6.66 12.41
C SER A 7 -11.57 -5.24 12.01
N ALA A 8 -10.28 -5.02 11.77
CA ALA A 8 -9.73 -3.72 11.37
C ALA A 8 -10.28 -3.21 10.03
N TYR A 9 -10.62 -4.11 9.10
CA TYR A 9 -11.16 -3.75 7.79
C TYR A 9 -12.45 -2.92 7.88
N ARG A 10 -13.29 -3.17 8.89
CA ARG A 10 -14.57 -2.46 9.06
C ARG A 10 -14.41 -0.95 9.20
N ASP A 11 -13.36 -0.52 9.89
CA ASP A 11 -13.07 0.90 10.11
C ASP A 11 -12.09 1.45 9.08
N TRP A 12 -11.12 0.63 8.64
CA TRP A 12 -10.17 1.03 7.62
C TRP A 12 -10.84 1.40 6.29
N LYS A 13 -11.82 0.60 5.83
CA LYS A 13 -12.54 0.86 4.58
C LYS A 13 -13.36 2.15 4.60
N LYS A 14 -13.75 2.63 5.79
CA LYS A 14 -14.55 3.86 5.97
C LYS A 14 -13.69 5.12 5.96
N LYS A 15 -12.38 5.00 6.18
CA LYS A 15 -11.47 6.15 6.06
C LYS A 15 -11.57 6.72 4.66
N THR A 16 -11.47 8.04 4.56
CA THR A 16 -11.40 8.71 3.27
C THR A 16 -10.10 8.38 2.56
N HIS A 17 -10.12 8.54 1.23
CA HIS A 17 -8.91 8.44 0.40
C HIS A 17 -7.79 9.38 0.89
N ALA A 18 -8.14 10.57 1.39
CA ALA A 18 -7.20 11.54 1.90
C ALA A 18 -6.54 11.11 3.22
N GLU A 19 -7.30 10.53 4.15
CA GLU A 19 -6.75 10.00 5.40
C GLU A 19 -5.79 8.84 5.15
N ARG A 20 -6.17 7.89 4.28
CA ARG A 20 -5.28 6.77 3.93
C ARG A 20 -4.00 7.25 3.25
N ALA A 21 -4.11 8.22 2.33
CA ALA A 21 -2.97 8.87 1.73
C ALA A 21 -2.04 9.51 2.77
N ALA A 22 -2.59 10.28 3.72
CA ALA A 22 -1.79 10.93 4.75
C ALA A 22 -1.03 9.93 5.64
N MET A 23 -1.66 8.80 5.98
CA MET A 23 -0.99 7.74 6.75
C MET A 23 0.12 7.06 5.95
N LEU A 24 -0.06 6.84 4.65
CA LEU A 24 0.99 6.30 3.77
C LEU A 24 2.13 7.29 3.58
N GLU A 25 1.87 8.59 3.44
CA GLU A 25 2.90 9.63 3.40
C GLU A 25 3.73 9.67 4.69
N ALA A 26 3.07 9.56 5.84
CA ALA A 26 3.76 9.47 7.13
C ALA A 26 4.65 8.21 7.20
N TRP A 27 4.17 7.07 6.72
CA TRP A 27 4.97 5.84 6.65
C TRP A 27 6.19 6.01 5.72
N HIS A 28 6.01 6.59 4.53
CA HIS A 28 7.10 6.93 3.63
C HIS A 28 8.16 7.82 4.32
N GLY A 29 7.73 8.87 5.02
CA GLY A 29 8.63 9.74 5.78
C GLY A 29 9.41 8.99 6.87
N LEU A 30 8.76 8.08 7.59
CA LEU A 30 9.40 7.23 8.61
C LEU A 30 10.42 6.26 8.00
N MET A 31 10.14 5.67 6.84
CA MET A 31 11.11 4.81 6.15
C MET A 31 12.38 5.57 5.79
N LEU A 32 12.25 6.80 5.29
CA LEU A 32 13.42 7.63 4.94
C LEU A 32 14.16 8.12 6.18
N LYS A 33 13.44 8.45 7.27
CA LYS A 33 14.03 8.86 8.54
C LYS A 33 14.90 7.75 9.14
N HIS A 34 14.48 6.49 9.00
CA HIS A 34 15.18 5.32 9.55
C HIS A 34 15.95 4.53 8.49
N LEU A 35 16.37 5.21 7.41
CA LEU A 35 17.01 4.58 6.25
C LEU A 35 18.22 3.72 6.63
N ASP A 36 19.12 4.25 7.46
CA ASP A 36 20.37 3.57 7.81
C ASP A 36 20.11 2.35 8.70
N ASP A 37 19.22 2.46 9.69
CA ASP A 37 18.85 1.35 10.58
C ASP A 37 18.19 0.21 9.79
N LEU A 38 17.23 0.55 8.92
CA LEU A 38 16.53 -0.43 8.08
C LEU A 38 17.50 -1.11 7.09
N ALA A 39 18.42 -0.35 6.50
CA ALA A 39 19.43 -0.91 5.61
C ALA A 39 20.40 -1.84 6.33
N LEU A 40 20.78 -1.52 7.57
CA LEU A 40 21.64 -2.38 8.38
C LEU A 40 20.96 -3.72 8.69
N ILE A 41 19.67 -3.71 9.01
CA ILE A 41 18.88 -4.94 9.20
C ILE A 41 18.92 -5.78 7.92
N LEU A 42 18.59 -5.18 6.76
CA LEU A 42 18.58 -5.88 5.47
C LEU A 42 19.95 -6.50 5.15
N THR A 43 21.03 -5.75 5.31
CA THR A 43 22.39 -6.27 5.08
C THR A 43 22.71 -7.43 6.01
N THR A 44 22.31 -7.33 7.28
CA THR A 44 22.64 -8.34 8.29
C THR A 44 21.87 -9.64 8.06
N GLU A 45 20.60 -9.57 7.65
CA GLU A 45 19.77 -10.78 7.46
C GLU A 45 19.88 -11.39 6.06
N GLN A 46 20.06 -10.55 5.02
CA GLN A 46 19.98 -10.97 3.62
C GLN A 46 21.37 -11.01 2.94
N GLY A 47 22.32 -10.21 3.41
CA GLY A 47 23.73 -10.24 2.97
C GLY A 47 24.13 -9.23 1.90
N LYS A 48 23.21 -8.45 1.31
CA LYS A 48 23.58 -7.41 0.33
C LYS A 48 24.43 -6.28 0.94
N PRO A 49 25.34 -5.66 0.17
CA PRO A 49 26.10 -4.50 0.62
C PRO A 49 25.20 -3.38 1.15
N LEU A 50 25.67 -2.64 2.15
CA LEU A 50 24.88 -1.61 2.83
C LEU A 50 24.33 -0.54 1.86
N ASP A 51 25.11 -0.15 0.85
CA ASP A 51 24.66 0.83 -0.14
C ASP A 51 23.52 0.29 -1.02
N GLU A 52 23.57 -0.99 -1.39
CA GLU A 52 22.46 -1.65 -2.09
C GLU A 52 21.21 -1.75 -1.21
N ALA A 53 21.38 -2.06 0.08
CA ALA A 53 20.28 -2.08 1.04
C ALA A 53 19.64 -0.70 1.20
N LYS A 54 20.42 0.38 1.31
CA LYS A 54 19.88 1.77 1.31
C LYS A 54 19.16 2.08 0.01
N GLY A 55 19.68 1.62 -1.13
CA GLY A 55 19.02 1.70 -2.43
C GLY A 55 17.64 1.03 -2.40
N GLU A 56 17.56 -0.19 -1.85
CA GLU A 56 16.30 -0.91 -1.70
C GLU A 56 15.32 -0.21 -0.76
N ILE A 57 15.76 0.33 0.38
CA ILE A 57 14.85 1.05 1.29
C ILE A 57 14.22 2.24 0.57
N ARG A 58 15.00 3.05 -0.15
CA ARG A 58 14.48 4.17 -0.95
C ARG A 58 13.54 3.68 -2.06
N TYR A 59 13.90 2.60 -2.74
CA TYR A 59 13.05 2.01 -3.78
C TYR A 59 11.73 1.47 -3.23
N GLY A 60 11.75 0.81 -2.07
CA GLY A 60 10.54 0.36 -1.40
C GLY A 60 9.68 1.52 -0.92
N ALA A 61 10.30 2.58 -0.39
CA ALA A 61 9.62 3.79 0.07
C ALA A 61 8.93 4.53 -1.08
N SER A 62 9.50 4.50 -2.31
CA SER A 62 8.88 5.13 -3.47
C SER A 62 7.54 4.51 -3.87
N PHE A 63 7.34 3.19 -3.66
CA PHE A 63 6.02 2.57 -3.84
C PHE A 63 5.01 3.11 -2.82
N VAL A 64 5.42 3.25 -1.56
CA VAL A 64 4.56 3.81 -0.50
C VAL A 64 4.13 5.23 -0.87
N LYS A 65 5.09 6.06 -1.29
CA LYS A 65 4.83 7.42 -1.78
C LYS A 65 3.87 7.43 -2.96
N TRP A 66 4.17 6.65 -4.00
CA TRP A 66 3.33 6.57 -5.20
C TRP A 66 1.89 6.19 -4.88
N PHE A 67 1.69 5.13 -4.08
CA PHE A 67 0.35 4.67 -3.74
C PHE A 67 -0.37 5.54 -2.71
N ALA A 68 0.35 6.34 -1.91
CA ALA A 68 -0.26 7.41 -1.12
C ALA A 68 -0.96 8.43 -2.04
N GLU A 69 -0.34 8.78 -3.16
CA GLU A 69 -0.93 9.68 -4.14
C GLU A 69 -2.07 9.00 -4.91
N GLU A 70 -1.88 7.77 -5.37
CA GLU A 70 -2.91 7.00 -6.09
C GLU A 70 -4.14 6.70 -5.23
N ALA A 71 -4.00 6.66 -3.90
CA ALA A 71 -5.15 6.53 -3.01
C ALA A 71 -6.21 7.60 -3.28
N ARG A 72 -5.80 8.81 -3.70
CA ARG A 72 -6.69 9.95 -4.03
C ARG A 72 -7.24 9.92 -5.45
N ARG A 73 -6.83 8.95 -6.29
CA ARG A 73 -7.16 8.86 -7.72
C ARG A 73 -7.97 7.60 -8.07
N ILE A 74 -8.59 6.97 -7.07
CA ILE A 74 -9.48 5.81 -7.25
C ILE A 74 -10.83 6.30 -7.80
N ASN A 75 -10.86 6.57 -9.09
CA ASN A 75 -12.04 7.12 -9.76
C ASN A 75 -12.95 6.01 -10.30
N GLY A 76 -14.26 6.22 -10.13
CA GLY A 76 -15.31 5.49 -10.84
C GLY A 76 -15.54 6.04 -12.25
N HIS A 77 -16.56 5.53 -12.95
CA HIS A 77 -16.95 5.99 -14.28
C HIS A 77 -18.46 6.14 -14.39
N THR A 78 -18.90 7.09 -15.21
CA THR A 78 -20.29 7.17 -15.68
C THR A 78 -20.33 6.71 -17.13
N ILE A 79 -21.24 5.79 -17.45
CA ILE A 79 -21.40 5.26 -18.81
C ILE A 79 -22.71 5.81 -19.37
N PRO A 80 -22.73 6.30 -20.63
CA PRO A 80 -23.96 6.69 -21.30
C PRO A 80 -24.99 5.57 -21.27
N SER A 81 -26.21 5.88 -20.85
CA SER A 81 -27.29 4.91 -20.82
C SER A 81 -27.85 4.68 -22.23
N PRO A 82 -28.12 3.42 -22.63
CA PRO A 82 -28.81 3.14 -23.88
C PRO A 82 -30.31 3.50 -23.82
N THR A 83 -30.86 3.76 -22.64
CA THR A 83 -32.25 4.18 -22.42
C THR A 83 -32.33 5.52 -21.68
N SER A 84 -33.40 6.29 -21.91
CA SER A 84 -33.55 7.65 -21.38
C SER A 84 -33.85 7.72 -19.87
N ASP A 85 -34.25 6.61 -19.26
CA ASP A 85 -34.74 6.51 -17.89
C ASP A 85 -33.68 6.02 -16.89
N ARG A 86 -32.44 5.79 -17.32
CA ARG A 86 -31.39 5.17 -16.49
C ARG A 86 -30.08 5.94 -16.51
N ARG A 87 -29.28 5.73 -15.46
CA ARG A 87 -27.89 6.16 -15.35
C ARG A 87 -27.04 4.96 -14.98
N ILE A 88 -25.87 4.84 -15.61
CA ILE A 88 -24.93 3.75 -15.33
C ILE A 88 -23.71 4.36 -14.64
N ILE A 89 -23.41 3.88 -13.43
CA ILE A 89 -22.28 4.32 -12.61
C ILE A 89 -21.46 3.08 -12.25
N VAL A 90 -20.15 3.17 -12.41
CA VAL A 90 -19.17 2.16 -12.00
C VAL A 90 -18.40 2.73 -10.83
N LEU A 91 -18.45 2.05 -9.68
CA LEU A 91 -17.67 2.36 -8.49
C LEU A 91 -16.51 1.38 -8.36
N LYS A 92 -15.46 1.80 -7.64
CA LYS A 92 -14.32 0.94 -7.27
C LYS A 92 -14.24 0.90 -5.76
N GLU A 93 -14.29 -0.30 -5.20
CA GLU A 93 -14.23 -0.54 -3.76
C GLU A 93 -13.09 -1.52 -3.41
N SER A 94 -12.64 -1.47 -2.17
CA SER A 94 -11.63 -2.40 -1.66
C SER A 94 -12.14 -3.84 -1.67
N VAL A 95 -11.28 -4.78 -2.05
CA VAL A 95 -11.64 -6.22 -2.08
C VAL A 95 -11.76 -6.85 -0.69
N GLY A 96 -11.09 -6.32 0.33
CA GLY A 96 -11.19 -6.82 1.71
C GLY A 96 -9.84 -7.15 2.36
N VAL A 97 -9.77 -8.31 3.01
CA VAL A 97 -8.54 -8.80 3.66
C VAL A 97 -7.67 -9.48 2.61
N CYS A 98 -6.42 -9.03 2.48
CA CYS A 98 -5.44 -9.59 1.55
C CYS A 98 -4.36 -10.38 2.30
N GLY A 99 -4.06 -11.61 1.86
CA GLY A 99 -2.86 -12.34 2.24
C GLY A 99 -1.72 -12.04 1.26
N ILE A 100 -0.54 -11.73 1.78
CA ILE A 100 0.65 -11.39 0.99
C ILE A 100 1.77 -12.36 1.34
N ILE A 101 2.48 -12.87 0.32
CA ILE A 101 3.67 -13.70 0.49
C ILE A 101 4.78 -13.05 -0.35
N THR A 102 5.95 -12.86 0.25
CA THR A 102 7.10 -12.18 -0.38
C THR A 102 8.39 -12.99 -0.27
N PRO A 103 9.25 -12.97 -1.30
CA PRO A 103 10.55 -13.64 -1.27
C PRO A 103 11.60 -12.84 -0.48
N TRP A 104 12.76 -13.47 -0.24
CA TRP A 104 13.87 -12.92 0.56
C TRP A 104 14.84 -12.00 -0.20
N ASN A 105 14.82 -11.98 -1.54
CA ASN A 105 15.86 -11.28 -2.32
C ASN A 105 15.74 -9.74 -2.27
N PHE A 106 14.53 -9.22 -2.08
CA PHE A 106 14.25 -7.81 -1.83
C PHE A 106 13.24 -7.70 -0.67
N PRO A 107 13.68 -7.91 0.58
CA PRO A 107 12.78 -8.06 1.72
C PRO A 107 11.89 -6.85 1.95
N ASN A 108 12.37 -5.63 1.70
CA ASN A 108 11.59 -4.41 1.86
C ASN A 108 10.74 -4.11 0.62
N ALA A 109 11.35 -4.11 -0.57
CA ALA A 109 10.65 -3.64 -1.76
C ALA A 109 9.54 -4.60 -2.23
N MET A 110 9.64 -5.90 -1.93
CA MET A 110 8.57 -6.87 -2.24
C MET A 110 7.35 -6.70 -1.34
N ILE A 111 7.58 -6.27 -0.10
CA ILE A 111 6.52 -5.94 0.86
C ILE A 111 5.81 -4.67 0.40
N THR A 112 6.53 -3.55 0.25
CA THR A 112 5.88 -2.26 0.01
C THR A 112 5.13 -2.19 -1.31
N ARG A 113 5.62 -2.84 -2.37
CA ARG A 113 4.93 -2.90 -3.68
C ARG A 113 3.57 -3.62 -3.64
N LYS A 114 3.30 -4.41 -2.60
CA LYS A 114 2.01 -5.12 -2.43
C LYS A 114 1.18 -4.53 -1.30
N VAL A 115 1.81 -4.18 -0.17
CA VAL A 115 1.13 -3.59 0.99
C VAL A 115 0.62 -2.18 0.71
N ALA A 116 1.45 -1.32 0.10
CA ALA A 116 1.06 0.06 -0.18
C ALA A 116 -0.19 0.19 -1.07
N PRO A 117 -0.32 -0.50 -2.22
CA PRO A 117 -1.55 -0.42 -3.02
C PRO A 117 -2.75 -1.03 -2.30
N ALA A 118 -2.57 -2.11 -1.52
CA ALA A 118 -3.66 -2.70 -0.74
C ALA A 118 -4.21 -1.70 0.29
N LEU A 119 -3.33 -1.09 1.08
CA LEU A 119 -3.72 -0.08 2.07
C LEU A 119 -4.35 1.16 1.39
N ALA A 120 -3.77 1.65 0.29
CA ALA A 120 -4.30 2.77 -0.48
C ALA A 120 -5.74 2.52 -0.98
N ALA A 121 -5.98 1.31 -1.51
CA ALA A 121 -7.29 0.87 -1.97
C ALA A 121 -8.33 0.74 -0.84
N GLY A 122 -7.90 0.64 0.42
CA GLY A 122 -8.77 0.44 1.58
C GLY A 122 -8.84 -1.02 2.06
N CYS A 123 -7.95 -1.89 1.58
CA CYS A 123 -7.81 -3.26 2.08
C CYS A 123 -6.99 -3.29 3.37
N THR A 124 -7.17 -4.36 4.16
CA THR A 124 -6.25 -4.74 5.24
C THR A 124 -5.38 -5.90 4.80
N VAL A 125 -4.21 -6.07 5.42
CA VAL A 125 -3.21 -7.01 4.95
C VAL A 125 -2.70 -7.91 6.08
N VAL A 126 -2.47 -9.18 5.74
CA VAL A 126 -1.60 -10.09 6.49
C VAL A 126 -0.43 -10.44 5.56
N ILE A 127 0.80 -10.27 6.02
CA ILE A 127 2.04 -10.54 5.28
C ILE A 127 2.93 -11.51 6.05
#